data_AF-A0A820ATJ1-F1
#
_entry.id   AF-A0A820ATJ1-F1
#
_cell.length_a   1.000
_cell.length_b   1.000
_cell.length_c   1.000
_cell.angle_alpha   90.00
_cell.angle_beta   90.00
_cell.angle_gamma   90.00
#
_symmetry.space_group_name_H-M   'P 1'
#
loop_
_entity.id
_entity.type
_entity.pdbx_description
1 polymer ?
#
loop_
_entity_poly.entity_id
_entity_poly.type
_entity_poly.pdbx_seq_one_letter_code
_entity_poly.pdbx_strand_id
1 'polypeptide(L)'
;RFRCDGYQQCADGSDELNCGNRTCTHHQFTCANGRCIPASYVCNLHNDCGDNSDENAYFCRKHTWKIVIIALVSLLLIGMLTFGLIQLKRKGK
;
A
#
# COMPACT_ATOMS: atom_id res chain seq x y z
N ARG A 1 21.67 -16.23 8.99
CA ARG A 1 21.09 -15.26 8.04
C ARG A 1 20.36 -14.23 8.90
N PHE A 2 21.14 -13.28 9.46
CA PHE A 2 20.81 -12.43 10.61
C PHE A 2 21.55 -11.08 10.52
N ARG A 3 21.92 -10.68 9.30
CA ARG A 3 22.77 -9.51 9.07
C ARG A 3 22.01 -8.56 8.18
N CYS A 4 21.82 -7.33 8.65
CA CYS A 4 21.08 -6.28 7.98
C CYS A 4 19.63 -6.68 7.70
N ASP A 5 18.97 -7.21 8.71
CA ASP A 5 17.52 -7.48 8.68
C ASP A 5 16.71 -6.43 9.46
N GLY A 6 17.39 -5.43 9.99
CA GLY A 6 16.83 -4.31 10.74
C GLY A 6 16.54 -4.62 12.21
N TYR A 7 16.96 -5.77 12.74
CA TYR A 7 16.88 -6.09 14.17
C TYR A 7 18.28 -6.13 14.75
N GLN A 8 18.52 -5.44 15.87
CA GLN A 8 19.77 -5.63 16.61
C GLN A 8 19.74 -6.97 17.34
N GLN A 9 20.59 -7.89 16.93
CA GLN A 9 20.75 -9.22 17.52
C GLN A 9 22.13 -9.37 18.16
N CYS A 10 23.13 -8.68 17.64
CA CYS A 10 24.42 -8.59 18.30
C CYS A 10 24.39 -7.51 19.40
N ALA A 11 25.05 -7.77 20.53
CA ALA A 11 25.11 -6.82 21.65
C ALA A 11 25.76 -5.49 21.26
N ASP A 12 26.66 -5.51 20.27
CA ASP A 12 27.34 -4.35 19.70
C ASP A 12 26.65 -3.77 18.45
N GLY A 13 25.52 -4.34 18.02
CA GLY A 13 24.77 -3.91 16.83
C GLY A 13 25.51 -4.12 15.50
N SER A 14 26.63 -4.86 15.50
CA SER A 14 27.48 -5.06 14.33
C SER A 14 26.80 -5.80 13.18
N ASP A 15 25.72 -6.53 13.49
CA ASP A 15 24.86 -7.19 12.52
C ASP A 15 24.11 -6.21 11.61
N GLU A 16 23.88 -4.98 12.07
CA GLU A 16 23.16 -3.92 11.34
C GLU A 16 24.09 -2.81 10.82
N LEU A 17 25.42 -2.98 10.95
CA LEU A 17 26.42 -2.04 10.42
C LEU A 17 26.89 -2.41 9.00
N ASN A 18 27.23 -1.38 8.21
CA ASN A 18 27.76 -1.50 6.84
C ASN A 18 26.86 -2.31 5.89
N CYS A 19 25.55 -2.16 6.01
CA CYS A 19 24.58 -2.87 5.18
C CYS A 19 24.54 -2.39 3.72
N GLY A 20 25.11 -1.21 3.45
CA GLY A 20 25.01 -0.54 2.14
C GLY A 20 23.60 0.01 1.91
N ASN A 21 23.33 0.47 0.69
CA ASN A 21 22.00 0.87 0.25
C ASN A 21 21.17 -0.41 -0.05
N ARG A 22 20.77 -1.15 0.99
CA ARG A 22 19.84 -2.26 0.82
C ARG A 22 18.46 -1.68 0.58
N THR A 23 18.08 -1.59 -0.68
CA THR A 23 16.67 -1.49 -1.02
C THR A 23 15.99 -2.78 -0.60
N CYS A 24 14.92 -2.67 0.19
CA CYS A 24 14.10 -3.82 0.55
C CYS A 24 13.67 -4.56 -0.72
N THR A 25 13.52 -5.89 -0.63
CA THR A 25 13.06 -6.67 -1.79
C THR A 25 11.67 -6.22 -2.22
N HIS A 26 11.26 -6.53 -3.46
CA HIS A 26 9.95 -6.12 -3.99
C HIS A 26 8.75 -6.64 -3.14
N HIS A 27 8.94 -7.66 -2.31
CA HIS A 27 7.91 -8.22 -1.42
C HIS A 27 7.95 -7.64 0.01
N GLN A 28 8.84 -6.69 0.26
CA GLN A 28 9.04 -6.06 1.55
C GLN A 28 8.67 -4.58 1.49
N PHE A 29 8.24 -4.07 2.63
CA PHE A 29 7.99 -2.65 2.87
C PHE A 29 9.19 -2.04 3.60
N THR A 30 9.61 -0.86 3.14
CA THR A 30 10.67 -0.08 3.77
C THR A 30 10.06 0.87 4.81
N CYS A 31 10.35 0.61 6.08
CA CYS A 31 10.01 1.48 7.20
C CYS A 31 10.73 2.84 7.10
N ALA A 32 10.24 3.85 7.83
CA ALA A 32 10.86 5.19 7.82
C ALA A 32 12.27 5.18 8.46
N ASN A 33 12.50 4.28 9.41
CA ASN A 33 13.82 4.00 10.00
C ASN A 33 14.75 3.14 9.11
N GLY A 34 14.32 2.78 7.89
CA GLY A 34 15.13 2.02 6.92
C GLY A 34 15.07 0.49 7.09
N ARG A 35 14.30 -0.03 8.05
CA ARG A 35 14.06 -1.45 8.24
C ARG A 35 13.16 -2.04 7.15
N CYS A 36 13.28 -3.33 6.90
CA CYS A 36 12.46 -4.05 5.93
C CYS A 36 11.53 -5.04 6.63
N ILE A 37 10.22 -4.88 6.46
CA ILE A 37 9.22 -5.83 6.96
C ILE A 37 8.48 -6.52 5.80
N PRO A 38 7.85 -7.69 5.99
CA PRO A 38 6.96 -8.26 4.98
C PRO A 38 5.84 -7.29 4.61
N ALA A 39 5.53 -7.14 3.32
CA ALA A 39 4.46 -6.24 2.89
C ALA A 39 3.07 -6.61 3.47
N SER A 40 2.88 -7.86 3.88
CA SER A 40 1.66 -8.35 4.57
C SER A 40 1.49 -7.80 5.99
N TYR A 41 2.54 -7.21 6.58
CA TYR A 41 2.51 -6.68 7.94
C TYR A 41 2.15 -5.20 7.98
N VAL A 42 2.03 -4.57 6.81
CA VAL A 42 1.68 -3.16 6.75
C VAL A 42 0.17 -3.00 7.01
N CYS A 43 -0.19 -2.11 7.93
CA CYS A 43 -1.57 -1.81 8.32
C CYS A 43 -2.28 -3.00 9.01
N ASN A 44 -1.57 -3.75 9.84
CA ASN A 44 -2.06 -4.93 10.55
C ASN A 44 -2.39 -4.67 12.04
N LEU A 45 -2.32 -3.41 12.50
CA LEU A 45 -2.49 -2.97 13.90
C LEU A 45 -1.31 -3.31 14.82
N HIS A 46 -0.18 -3.74 14.29
CA HIS A 46 1.04 -4.05 15.03
C HIS A 46 2.20 -3.14 14.58
N ASN A 47 3.05 -2.72 15.51
CA ASN A 47 4.24 -1.95 15.18
C ASN A 47 5.40 -2.91 14.84
N ASP A 48 5.41 -3.43 13.61
CA ASP A 48 6.46 -4.30 13.09
C ASP A 48 7.72 -3.51 12.73
N CYS A 49 7.57 -2.24 12.33
CA CYS A 49 8.71 -1.37 12.01
C CYS A 49 9.51 -0.90 13.25
N GLY A 50 8.89 -0.85 14.43
CA GLY A 50 9.44 -0.26 15.65
C GLY A 50 9.29 1.27 15.73
N ASP A 51 9.05 1.94 14.61
CA ASP A 51 8.80 3.39 14.49
C ASP A 51 7.35 3.74 14.10
N ASN A 52 6.45 2.75 14.06
CA ASN A 52 5.04 2.88 13.66
C ASN A 52 4.81 3.37 12.21
N SER A 53 5.83 3.34 11.35
CA SER A 53 5.70 3.81 9.96
C SER A 53 4.85 2.89 9.07
N ASP A 54 4.80 1.60 9.40
CA ASP A 54 3.91 0.57 8.85
C ASP A 54 2.43 0.79 9.21
N GLU A 55 2.15 1.34 10.38
CA GLU A 55 0.79 1.62 10.87
C GLU A 55 0.36 3.07 10.64
N ASN A 56 1.09 3.81 9.80
CA ASN A 56 0.79 5.20 9.56
C ASN A 56 -0.59 5.37 8.90
N ALA A 57 -1.51 6.04 9.60
CA ALA A 57 -2.88 6.27 9.14
C ALA A 57 -2.97 7.00 7.78
N TYR A 58 -1.98 7.83 7.43
CA TYR A 58 -1.93 8.43 6.09
C TYR A 58 -1.66 7.37 5.02
N PHE A 59 -0.72 6.45 5.27
CA PHE A 59 -0.39 5.36 4.36
C PHE A 59 -1.54 4.35 4.26
N CYS A 60 -2.07 3.90 5.40
CA CYS A 60 -3.13 2.89 5.45
C CYS A 60 -4.47 3.34 4.84
N ARG A 61 -4.77 4.65 4.83
CA ARG A 61 -5.98 5.19 4.18
C ARG A 61 -5.83 5.47 2.69
N LYS A 62 -4.63 5.37 2.10
CA LYS A 62 -4.41 5.71 0.67
C LYS A 62 -5.10 4.76 -0.32
N HIS A 63 -5.65 3.64 0.13
CA HIS A 63 -6.46 2.76 -0.72
C HIS A 63 -7.87 3.28 -1.04
N THR A 64 -8.36 4.34 -0.36
CA THR A 64 -9.73 4.82 -0.56
C THR A 64 -9.91 5.67 -1.83
N TRP A 65 -8.92 6.46 -2.22
CA TRP A 65 -9.09 7.41 -3.34
C TRP A 65 -9.17 6.73 -4.72
N LYS A 66 -8.49 5.58 -4.87
CA LYS A 66 -8.63 4.72 -6.07
C LYS A 66 -10.07 4.18 -6.21
N ILE A 67 -10.70 3.81 -5.10
CA ILE A 67 -12.08 3.29 -5.06
C ILE A 67 -13.08 4.38 -5.44
N VAL A 68 -12.88 5.61 -4.95
CA VAL A 68 -13.75 6.77 -5.28
C VAL A 68 -13.71 7.07 -6.78
N ILE A 69 -12.52 7.09 -7.39
CA ILE A 69 -12.37 7.34 -8.83
C ILE A 69 -13.05 6.24 -9.66
N ILE A 70 -12.85 4.97 -9.31
CA ILE A 70 -13.50 3.84 -10.00
C ILE A 70 -15.02 3.96 -9.90
N ALA A 71 -15.57 4.28 -8.73
CA ALA A 71 -17.01 4.44 -8.54
C ALA A 71 -17.59 5.58 -9.39
N LEU A 72 -16.90 6.72 -9.47
CA LEU A 72 -17.32 7.86 -10.30
C LEU A 72 -17.29 7.52 -11.80
N VAL A 73 -16.25 6.84 -12.26
CA VAL A 73 -16.13 6.38 -13.67
C VAL A 73 -17.22 5.35 -13.99
N SER A 74 -17.48 4.40 -13.10
CA SER A 74 -18.56 3.42 -13.28
C SER A 74 -19.94 4.08 -13.37
N LEU A 75 -20.25 5.05 -12.50
CA LEU A 75 -21.53 5.78 -12.54
C LEU A 75 -21.71 6.59 -13.84
N LEU A 76 -20.64 7.22 -14.34
CA LEU A 76 -20.67 7.91 -15.63
C LEU A 76 -20.90 6.94 -16.80
N LEU A 77 -20.18 5.81 -16.83
CA LEU A 77 -20.34 4.81 -17.89
C LEU A 77 -21.74 4.16 -17.86
N ILE A 78 -22.24 3.80 -16.68
CA ILE A 78 -23.60 3.29 -16.50
C ILE A 78 -24.63 4.35 -16.91
N GLY A 79 -24.42 5.62 -16.56
CA GLY A 79 -25.26 6.74 -16.98
C GLY A 79 -25.30 6.91 -18.50
N MET A 80 -24.16 6.81 -19.18
CA MET A 80 -24.08 6.92 -20.64
C MET A 80 -24.76 5.74 -21.36
N LEU A 81 -24.60 4.52 -20.84
CA LEU A 81 -25.23 3.31 -21.39
C LEU A 81 -26.76 3.34 -21.21
N THR A 82 -27.22 3.67 -20.00
CA THR A 82 -28.66 3.76 -19.71
C THR A 82 -29.32 4.89 -20.50
N PHE A 83 -28.69 6.06 -20.60
CA PHE A 83 -29.18 7.17 -21.43
C PHE A 83 -29.24 6.79 -22.92
N GLY A 84 -28.23 6.10 -23.43
CA GLY A 84 -28.23 5.57 -24.81
C GLY A 84 -29.40 4.62 -25.07
N LEU A 85 -29.68 3.68 -24.16
CA LEU A 85 -30.81 2.76 -24.26
C LEU A 85 -32.17 3.46 -24.18
N ILE A 86 -32.30 4.49 -23.34
CA ILE A 86 -33.51 5.34 -23.25
C ILE A 86 -33.76 6.05 -24.59
N GLN A 87 -32.72 6.58 -25.22
CA GLN A 87 -32.82 7.25 -26.51
C GLN A 87 -33.12 6.27 -27.67
N LEU A 88 -32.56 5.05 -27.64
CA LEU A 88 -32.91 3.96 -28.56
C LEU A 88 -34.38 3.56 -28.44
N LYS A 89 -34.91 3.48 -27.21
CA LYS A 89 -36.33 3.18 -26.97
C LYS A 89 -37.27 4.30 -27.40
N ARG A 90 -36.80 5.55 -27.44
CA ARG A 90 -37.55 6.72 -27.95
C ARG A 90 -37.62 6.78 -29.48
N LYS A 91 -36.62 6.27 -30.20
CA LYS A 91 -36.62 6.24 -31.68
C LYS A 91 -37.40 5.05 -32.29
N GLY A 92 -37.78 4.07 -31.47
CA GLY A 92 -38.56 2.89 -31.90
C GLY A 92 -40.07 3.01 -31.65
N LYS A 93 -40.59 4.23 -31.42
CA LYS A 93 -42.01 4.55 -31.26
C LYS A 93 -42.41 5.61 -32.27
#